data_AF-A0A6S7JPJ0-F1
#
_entry.id   AF-A0A6S7JPJ0-F1
#
_cell.length_a   1.000
_cell.length_b   1.000
_cell.length_c   1.000
_cell.angle_alpha   90.00
_cell.angle_beta   90.00
_cell.angle_gamma   90.00
#
_symmetry.space_group_name_H-M   'P 1'
#
loop_
_entity.id
_entity.type
_entity.pdbx_description
1 polymer ?
#
loop_
_entity_poly.entity_id
_entity_poly.type
_entity_poly.pdbx_seq_one_letter_code
_entity_poly.pdbx_strand_id
1 'polypeptide(L)'
;MGSRLRSLKKRLGKTHLSDGKGIGGKGRLTDKVIDNLQVYYGKAIRNNTHSIEDMENAVLAIFHHTRSTDANPDHNLCPKGETSWCGYQRDLAKNTNEYSHSHPLPEAVSDSILPVFTDLSKSQLLSSCLHGGTQNQNEAFNALIWQRATKETHSSLPTVELATFLAVGIFNNGAKAILDVLENLGIKPGCQTKKCLKKIDYDRLRHSTRKSSDKQKNKRKKIRQRKKGYIDNLSEKEGTKYEAGAF
;
A
#
# COMPACT_ATOMS: atom_id res chain seq x y z
N MET A 1 3.26 -5.66 -4.23
CA MET A 1 4.74 -5.51 -4.39
C MET A 1 5.53 -6.07 -3.21
N GLY A 2 5.65 -5.35 -2.08
CA GLY A 2 6.57 -5.72 -1.00
C GLY A 2 6.43 -7.15 -0.47
N SER A 3 5.21 -7.62 -0.18
CA SER A 3 4.99 -9.00 0.29
C SER A 3 5.43 -10.05 -0.75
N ARG A 4 5.13 -9.84 -2.04
CA ARG A 4 5.52 -10.77 -3.11
C ARG A 4 7.04 -10.87 -3.24
N LEU A 5 7.75 -9.75 -3.16
CA LEU A 5 9.22 -9.73 -3.18
C LEU A 5 9.83 -10.39 -1.94
N ARG A 6 9.25 -10.19 -0.74
CA ARG A 6 9.71 -10.86 0.49
C ARG A 6 9.48 -12.37 0.44
N SER A 7 8.31 -12.80 -0.05
CA SER A 7 8.02 -14.23 -0.26
C SER A 7 8.95 -14.85 -1.30
N LEU A 8 9.22 -14.14 -2.41
CA LEU A 8 10.18 -14.57 -3.42
C LEU A 8 11.59 -14.70 -2.83
N LYS A 9 12.05 -13.68 -2.08
CA LYS A 9 13.35 -13.69 -1.39
C LYS A 9 13.46 -14.86 -0.42
N LYS A 10 12.41 -15.17 0.36
CA LYS A 10 12.39 -16.32 1.27
C LYS A 10 12.47 -17.64 0.50
N ARG A 11 11.67 -17.79 -0.56
CA ARG A 11 11.65 -18.99 -1.40
C ARG A 11 13.00 -19.27 -2.08
N LEU A 12 13.66 -18.24 -2.59
CA LEU A 12 14.95 -18.33 -3.27
C LEU A 12 16.16 -18.14 -2.33
N GLY A 13 15.93 -18.05 -1.01
CA GLY A 13 16.98 -17.72 -0.05
C GLY A 13 18.07 -18.78 0.09
N LYS A 14 17.77 -20.04 -0.27
CA LYS A 14 18.70 -21.18 -0.24
C LYS A 14 19.23 -21.57 -1.62
N THR A 15 18.75 -20.94 -2.69
CA THR A 15 19.14 -21.24 -4.07
C THR A 15 20.13 -20.22 -4.58
N HIS A 16 21.18 -20.67 -5.26
CA HIS A 16 22.05 -19.79 -6.01
C HIS A 16 21.39 -19.38 -7.32
N LEU A 17 21.52 -18.10 -7.67
CA LEU A 17 21.09 -17.58 -8.96
C LEU A 17 22.16 -17.88 -10.02
N SER A 18 21.94 -17.44 -11.27
CA SER A 18 22.85 -17.67 -12.41
C SER A 18 24.27 -17.15 -12.17
N ASP A 19 24.46 -16.19 -11.27
CA ASP A 19 25.76 -15.64 -10.88
C ASP A 19 26.40 -16.35 -9.68
N GLY A 20 25.88 -17.52 -9.28
CA GLY A 20 26.40 -18.30 -8.17
C GLY A 20 26.15 -17.69 -6.79
N LYS A 21 25.34 -16.62 -6.67
CA LYS A 21 25.05 -15.93 -5.41
C LYS A 21 23.57 -16.04 -5.04
N GLY A 22 23.26 -15.93 -3.75
CA GLY A 22 21.86 -15.89 -3.27
C GLY A 22 21.12 -14.63 -3.72
N ILE A 23 19.79 -14.63 -3.64
CA ILE A 23 18.95 -13.48 -4.01
C ILE A 23 19.12 -12.26 -3.08
N GLY A 24 19.44 -12.50 -1.81
CA GLY A 24 19.68 -11.47 -0.79
C GLY A 24 21.17 -11.15 -0.60
N GLY A 25 21.45 -10.18 0.26
CA GLY A 25 22.82 -9.77 0.62
C GLY A 25 23.16 -8.33 0.22
N LYS A 26 24.36 -7.87 0.59
CA LYS A 26 24.84 -6.51 0.29
C LYS A 26 24.86 -6.30 -1.23
N GLY A 27 24.27 -5.19 -1.70
CA GLY A 27 24.16 -4.86 -3.13
C GLY A 27 23.12 -5.69 -3.89
N ARG A 28 22.24 -6.42 -3.22
CA ARG A 28 21.19 -7.27 -3.84
C ARG A 28 19.81 -6.94 -3.27
N LEU A 29 18.86 -7.88 -3.34
CA LEU A 29 17.48 -7.69 -2.88
C LEU A 29 17.39 -7.70 -1.35
N THR A 30 17.81 -6.60 -0.73
CA THR A 30 17.68 -6.34 0.71
C THR A 30 16.27 -5.89 1.06
N ASP A 31 15.91 -5.96 2.34
CA ASP A 31 14.60 -5.51 2.82
C ASP A 31 14.37 -4.03 2.59
N LYS A 32 15.44 -3.22 2.72
CA LYS A 32 15.44 -1.79 2.40
C LYS A 32 15.18 -1.53 0.91
N VAL A 33 15.78 -2.32 0.03
CA VAL A 33 15.50 -2.24 -1.42
C VAL A 33 14.04 -2.59 -1.69
N ILE A 34 13.52 -3.67 -1.10
CA ILE A 34 12.11 -4.07 -1.26
C ILE A 34 11.16 -2.96 -0.79
N ASP A 35 11.48 -2.28 0.31
CA ASP A 35 10.66 -1.17 0.81
C ASP A 35 10.65 0.03 -0.13
N ASN A 36 11.81 0.37 -0.69
CA ASN A 36 11.92 1.43 -1.68
C ASN A 36 11.11 1.10 -2.93
N LEU A 37 11.24 -0.12 -3.45
CA LEU A 37 10.43 -0.61 -4.58
C LEU A 37 8.93 -0.56 -4.30
N GLN A 38 8.52 -0.92 -3.08
CA GLN A 38 7.12 -0.81 -2.66
C GLN A 38 6.64 0.64 -2.64
N VAL A 39 7.46 1.58 -2.18
CA VAL A 39 7.14 3.01 -2.19
C VAL A 39 7.04 3.55 -3.60
N TYR A 40 7.99 3.20 -4.49
CA TYR A 40 7.98 3.61 -5.88
C TYR A 40 6.77 3.06 -6.63
N TYR A 41 6.49 1.77 -6.48
CA TYR A 41 5.28 1.15 -7.04
C TYR A 41 4.01 1.89 -6.62
N GLY A 42 3.86 2.16 -5.32
CA GLY A 42 2.71 2.91 -4.81
C GLY A 42 2.64 4.37 -5.30
N LYS A 43 3.74 4.98 -5.73
CA LYS A 43 3.75 6.29 -6.39
C LYS A 43 3.37 6.17 -7.88
N ALA A 44 3.92 5.19 -8.60
CA ALA A 44 3.60 4.93 -10.00
C ALA A 44 2.09 4.75 -10.20
N ILE A 45 1.44 3.98 -9.33
CA ILE A 45 -0.03 3.80 -9.41
C ILE A 45 -0.76 5.12 -9.13
N ARG A 46 -0.45 5.81 -8.03
CA ARG A 46 -1.20 7.00 -7.60
C ARG A 46 -1.00 8.23 -8.48
N ASN A 47 0.12 8.32 -9.18
CA ASN A 47 0.40 9.44 -10.08
C ASN A 47 -0.20 9.25 -11.47
N ASN A 48 -0.57 8.02 -11.84
CA ASN A 48 -1.04 7.67 -13.19
C ASN A 48 -2.48 7.12 -13.19
N THR A 49 -3.32 7.54 -12.24
CA THR A 49 -4.73 7.09 -12.12
C THR A 49 -5.62 7.38 -13.33
N HIS A 50 -5.13 8.19 -14.27
CA HIS A 50 -5.84 8.60 -15.48
C HIS A 50 -5.66 7.63 -16.65
N SER A 51 -4.69 6.71 -16.61
CA SER A 51 -4.34 5.87 -17.75
C SER A 51 -3.70 4.54 -17.32
N ILE A 52 -4.25 3.43 -17.81
CA ILE A 52 -3.69 2.10 -17.53
C ILE A 52 -2.31 1.95 -18.17
N GLU A 53 -2.15 2.46 -19.40
CA GLU A 53 -0.89 2.41 -20.13
C GLU A 53 0.20 3.20 -19.38
N ASP A 54 -0.12 4.40 -18.88
CA ASP A 54 0.85 5.19 -18.10
C ASP A 54 1.19 4.53 -16.76
N MET A 55 0.23 3.84 -16.11
CA MET A 55 0.54 3.03 -14.93
C MET A 55 1.49 1.89 -15.25
N GLU A 56 1.21 1.14 -16.32
CA GLU A 56 2.03 0.01 -16.76
C GLU A 56 3.45 0.48 -17.08
N ASN A 57 3.57 1.50 -17.92
CA ASN A 57 4.85 2.11 -18.27
C ASN A 57 5.59 2.62 -17.03
N ALA A 58 4.91 3.29 -16.10
CA ALA A 58 5.54 3.76 -14.86
C ALA A 58 5.98 2.63 -13.92
N VAL A 59 5.24 1.51 -13.87
CA VAL A 59 5.62 0.32 -13.08
C VAL A 59 6.83 -0.35 -13.70
N LEU A 60 6.86 -0.52 -15.02
CA LEU A 60 7.99 -1.11 -15.74
C LEU A 60 9.21 -0.17 -15.71
N ALA A 61 9.03 1.15 -15.79
CA ALA A 61 10.12 2.12 -15.65
C ALA A 61 10.89 1.95 -14.34
N ILE A 62 10.21 1.60 -13.24
CA ILE A 62 10.89 1.28 -11.98
C ILE A 62 11.80 0.06 -12.13
N PHE A 63 11.33 -0.99 -12.80
CA PHE A 63 12.13 -2.18 -13.06
C PHE A 63 13.37 -1.87 -13.91
N HIS A 64 13.18 -1.22 -15.06
CA HIS A 64 14.27 -0.83 -15.96
C HIS A 64 15.29 0.06 -15.24
N HIS A 65 14.83 1.07 -14.49
CA HIS A 65 15.70 1.93 -13.69
C HIS A 65 16.49 1.14 -12.62
N THR A 66 15.95 0.06 -12.06
CA THR A 66 16.65 -0.72 -11.02
C THR A 66 17.77 -1.61 -11.55
N ARG A 67 17.71 -2.03 -12.82
CA ARG A 67 18.77 -2.80 -13.49
C ARG A 67 19.73 -1.93 -14.31
N SER A 68 19.34 -0.68 -14.58
CA SER A 68 20.08 0.25 -15.43
C SER A 68 21.46 0.58 -14.86
N THR A 69 22.46 0.64 -15.73
CA THR A 69 23.87 0.94 -15.37
C THR A 69 24.43 2.07 -16.23
N ASP A 70 25.56 2.66 -15.84
CA ASP A 70 26.21 3.69 -16.66
C ASP A 70 26.67 3.14 -18.03
N ALA A 71 27.06 1.86 -18.10
CA ALA A 71 27.47 1.20 -19.35
C ALA A 71 26.29 0.77 -20.23
N ASN A 72 25.13 0.49 -19.63
CA ASN A 72 23.91 0.10 -20.32
C ASN A 72 22.70 0.82 -19.68
N PRO A 73 22.46 2.09 -20.03
CA PRO A 73 21.38 2.88 -19.48
C PRO A 73 20.02 2.48 -20.07
N ASP A 74 19.04 2.25 -19.20
CA ASP A 74 17.69 1.80 -19.58
C ASP A 74 16.62 2.67 -18.90
N HIS A 75 16.32 3.80 -19.55
CA HIS A 75 15.41 4.82 -19.06
C HIS A 75 14.28 5.17 -20.04
N ASN A 76 14.03 4.31 -21.04
CA ASN A 76 13.12 4.61 -22.14
C ASN A 76 11.67 4.84 -21.69
N LEU A 77 11.24 4.13 -20.63
CA LEU A 77 9.91 4.27 -20.05
C LEU A 77 9.83 5.35 -18.96
N CYS A 78 10.94 5.99 -18.61
CA CYS A 78 10.93 7.08 -17.64
C CYS A 78 10.33 8.34 -18.29
N PRO A 79 9.59 9.17 -17.53
CA PRO A 79 9.09 10.44 -18.05
C PRO A 79 10.25 11.31 -18.50
N LYS A 80 10.08 12.00 -19.62
CA LYS A 80 11.08 12.91 -20.20
C LYS A 80 10.96 14.31 -19.61
N GLY A 81 12.02 15.11 -19.72
CA GLY A 81 12.02 16.52 -19.36
C GLY A 81 12.61 16.84 -17.98
N GLU A 82 12.81 18.13 -17.72
CA GLU A 82 13.51 18.61 -16.51
C GLU A 82 12.76 18.33 -15.20
N THR A 83 11.45 18.14 -15.27
CA THR A 83 10.60 17.79 -14.12
C THR A 83 10.50 16.29 -13.89
N SER A 84 11.21 15.48 -14.68
CA SER A 84 11.25 14.03 -14.51
C SER A 84 11.80 13.64 -13.14
N TRP A 85 11.21 12.61 -12.53
CA TRP A 85 11.79 12.00 -11.34
C TRP A 85 13.09 11.24 -11.67
N CYS A 86 13.27 10.81 -12.92
CA CYS A 86 14.47 10.13 -13.38
C CYS A 86 15.61 11.13 -13.61
N GLY A 87 16.74 10.94 -12.92
CA GLY A 87 17.89 11.83 -13.05
C GLY A 87 18.51 11.80 -14.43
N TYR A 88 18.62 10.62 -15.05
CA TYR A 88 19.11 10.48 -16.42
C TYR A 88 18.28 11.29 -17.43
N GLN A 89 16.95 11.23 -17.33
CA GLN A 89 16.06 11.99 -18.22
C GLN A 89 16.13 13.51 -17.98
N ARG A 90 16.38 13.95 -16.74
CA ARG A 90 16.59 15.37 -16.46
C ARG A 90 17.89 15.87 -17.07
N ASP A 91 18.94 15.09 -16.97
CA ASP A 91 20.25 15.43 -17.50
C ASP A 91 20.23 15.53 -19.02
N LEU A 92 19.59 14.57 -19.68
CA LEU A 92 19.32 14.65 -21.12
C LEU A 92 18.53 15.89 -21.51
N ALA A 93 17.53 16.28 -20.72
CA ALA A 93 16.74 17.49 -20.99
C ALA A 93 17.53 18.79 -20.79
N LYS A 94 18.47 18.80 -19.84
CA LYS A 94 19.31 19.97 -19.51
C LYS A 94 20.64 20.02 -20.28
N ASN A 95 20.95 19.01 -21.07
CA ASN A 95 22.25 18.79 -21.69
C ASN A 95 23.40 18.75 -20.67
N THR A 96 23.17 18.11 -19.52
CA THR A 96 24.19 17.87 -18.47
C THR A 96 24.53 16.38 -18.37
N ASN A 97 25.64 16.04 -17.69
CA ASN A 97 26.10 14.66 -17.47
C ASN A 97 26.46 14.42 -15.99
N GLU A 98 25.60 14.86 -15.08
CA GLU A 98 25.81 14.78 -13.62
C GLU A 98 25.31 13.46 -13.01
N TYR A 99 24.36 12.80 -13.68
CA TYR A 99 23.73 11.58 -13.21
C TYR A 99 24.65 10.37 -13.38
N SER A 100 24.79 9.60 -12.30
CA SER A 100 25.43 8.27 -12.31
C SER A 100 24.53 7.27 -11.59
N HIS A 101 24.51 6.04 -12.11
CA HIS A 101 23.75 4.94 -11.53
C HIS A 101 24.35 4.47 -10.22
N SER A 102 23.63 4.72 -9.13
CA SER A 102 24.03 4.26 -7.80
C SER A 102 23.42 2.90 -7.48
N HIS A 103 24.26 1.89 -7.27
CA HIS A 103 23.89 0.56 -6.75
C HIS A 103 22.80 -0.18 -7.58
N PRO A 104 23.01 -0.40 -8.88
CA PRO A 104 22.09 -1.19 -9.69
C PRO A 104 21.97 -2.63 -9.18
N LEU A 105 20.79 -3.23 -9.32
CA LEU A 105 20.60 -4.64 -8.98
C LEU A 105 21.31 -5.53 -10.01
N PRO A 106 22.06 -6.56 -9.58
CA PRO A 106 22.66 -7.52 -10.49
C PRO A 106 21.62 -8.16 -11.39
N GLU A 107 22.00 -8.44 -12.64
CA GLU A 107 21.12 -9.03 -13.65
C GLU A 107 20.39 -10.28 -13.15
N ALA A 108 21.12 -11.21 -12.52
CA ALA A 108 20.55 -12.41 -11.92
C ALA A 108 19.39 -12.13 -10.93
N VAL A 109 19.50 -11.06 -10.13
CA VAL A 109 18.46 -10.63 -9.19
C VAL A 109 17.30 -9.96 -9.94
N SER A 110 17.61 -9.10 -10.90
CA SER A 110 16.64 -8.41 -11.75
C SER A 110 15.76 -9.40 -12.50
N ASP A 111 16.34 -10.43 -13.13
CA ASP A 111 15.61 -11.48 -13.84
C ASP A 111 14.69 -12.26 -12.89
N SER A 112 15.16 -12.52 -11.67
CA SER A 112 14.36 -13.22 -10.65
C SER A 112 13.13 -12.42 -10.20
N ILE A 113 13.21 -11.09 -10.16
CA ILE A 113 12.10 -10.21 -9.72
C ILE A 113 11.21 -9.75 -10.87
N LEU A 114 11.65 -9.84 -12.12
CA LEU A 114 10.89 -9.45 -13.31
C LEU A 114 9.47 -10.05 -13.33
N PRO A 115 9.25 -11.36 -13.08
CA PRO A 115 7.90 -11.92 -13.04
C PRO A 115 6.96 -11.22 -12.05
N VAL A 116 7.49 -10.69 -10.95
CA VAL A 116 6.70 -9.93 -9.97
C VAL A 116 6.29 -8.58 -10.54
N PHE A 117 7.16 -7.90 -11.28
CA PHE A 117 6.82 -6.66 -11.97
C PHE A 117 5.82 -6.89 -13.09
N THR A 118 6.06 -7.89 -13.96
CA THR A 118 5.14 -8.25 -15.04
C THR A 118 3.75 -8.59 -14.52
N ASP A 119 3.63 -9.37 -13.44
CA ASP A 119 2.32 -9.69 -12.88
C ASP A 119 1.63 -8.48 -12.25
N LEU A 120 2.42 -7.53 -11.71
CA LEU A 120 1.90 -6.30 -11.12
C LEU A 120 1.63 -5.19 -12.14
N SER A 121 2.09 -5.33 -13.39
CA SER A 121 1.83 -4.40 -14.49
C SER A 121 0.66 -4.82 -15.38
N LYS A 122 0.04 -6.00 -15.14
CA LYS A 122 -1.10 -6.48 -15.91
C LYS A 122 -2.28 -5.50 -15.89
N SER A 123 -2.78 -5.16 -17.07
CA SER A 123 -3.95 -4.27 -17.26
C SER A 123 -5.17 -4.68 -16.43
N GLN A 124 -5.48 -5.98 -16.33
CA GLN A 124 -6.58 -6.48 -15.51
C GLN A 124 -6.43 -6.06 -14.03
N LEU A 125 -5.23 -6.16 -13.47
CA LEU A 125 -4.94 -5.73 -12.10
C LEU A 125 -5.02 -4.19 -11.99
N LEU A 126 -4.40 -3.49 -12.93
CA LEU A 126 -4.30 -2.02 -12.92
C LEU A 126 -5.64 -1.32 -13.14
N SER A 127 -6.58 -1.93 -13.86
CA SER A 127 -7.93 -1.38 -14.07
C SER A 127 -8.64 -1.04 -12.76
N SER A 128 -8.47 -1.88 -11.73
CA SER A 128 -9.01 -1.65 -10.39
C SER A 128 -8.36 -0.47 -9.66
N CYS A 129 -7.21 0.01 -10.12
CA CYS A 129 -6.47 1.11 -9.52
C CYS A 129 -6.83 2.49 -10.11
N LEU A 130 -7.59 2.55 -11.22
CA LEU A 130 -7.94 3.80 -11.89
C LEU A 130 -8.72 4.78 -10.99
N HIS A 131 -9.56 4.26 -10.10
CA HIS A 131 -10.32 5.11 -9.19
C HIS A 131 -9.46 5.74 -8.07
N GLY A 132 -8.15 5.40 -7.99
CA GLY A 132 -7.19 6.00 -7.06
C GLY A 132 -7.50 5.81 -5.57
N GLY A 133 -8.45 4.92 -5.25
CA GLY A 133 -8.96 4.76 -3.90
C GLY A 133 -8.05 3.89 -3.03
N THR A 134 -8.43 3.80 -1.76
CA THR A 134 -7.71 2.98 -0.77
C THR A 134 -8.69 2.02 -0.11
N GLN A 135 -8.18 0.92 0.43
CA GLN A 135 -9.00 -0.05 1.17
C GLN A 135 -9.62 0.54 2.45
N ASN A 136 -9.19 1.73 2.89
CA ASN A 136 -9.64 2.35 4.13
C ASN A 136 -11.17 2.57 4.21
N GLN A 137 -11.85 2.84 3.09
CA GLN A 137 -13.32 2.96 3.08
C GLN A 137 -13.98 1.61 3.36
N ASN A 138 -13.53 0.55 2.68
CA ASN A 138 -14.04 -0.81 2.89
C ASN A 138 -13.71 -1.31 4.30
N GLU A 139 -12.52 -1.01 4.83
CA GLU A 139 -12.15 -1.33 6.21
C GLU A 139 -13.04 -0.58 7.22
N ALA A 140 -13.31 0.70 6.99
CA ALA A 140 -14.18 1.50 7.85
C ALA A 140 -15.64 1.00 7.82
N PHE A 141 -16.15 0.62 6.65
CA PHE A 141 -17.48 0.02 6.51
C PHE A 141 -17.57 -1.33 7.21
N ASN A 142 -16.63 -2.23 6.97
CA ASN A 142 -16.57 -3.52 7.65
C ASN A 142 -16.47 -3.35 9.17
N ALA A 143 -15.71 -2.38 9.66
CA ALA A 143 -15.64 -2.08 11.09
C ALA A 143 -17.02 -1.71 11.68
N LEU A 144 -17.88 -1.00 10.94
CA LEU A 144 -19.23 -0.70 11.39
C LEU A 144 -20.12 -1.95 11.49
N ILE A 145 -19.98 -2.90 10.57
CA ILE A 145 -20.70 -4.18 10.62
C ILE A 145 -20.27 -4.95 11.87
N TRP A 146 -18.97 -5.14 12.04
CA TRP A 146 -18.43 -5.97 13.12
C TRP A 146 -18.55 -5.33 14.51
N GLN A 147 -18.80 -4.02 14.60
CA GLN A 147 -19.21 -3.36 15.85
C GLN A 147 -20.63 -3.73 16.30
N ARG A 148 -21.48 -4.20 15.38
CA ARG A 148 -22.88 -4.57 15.64
C ARG A 148 -23.08 -6.08 15.71
N ALA A 149 -22.43 -6.81 14.82
CA ALA A 149 -22.37 -8.27 14.83
C ALA A 149 -20.93 -8.68 15.14
N THR A 150 -20.57 -8.81 16.42
CA THR A 150 -19.18 -9.08 16.81
C THR A 150 -18.69 -10.41 16.27
N LYS A 151 -17.42 -10.48 15.85
CA LYS A 151 -16.80 -11.73 15.39
C LYS A 151 -16.46 -12.70 16.52
N GLU A 152 -16.43 -12.20 17.76
CA GLU A 152 -16.11 -12.98 18.96
C GLU A 152 -17.23 -13.98 19.33
N THR A 153 -18.43 -13.76 18.82
CA THR A 153 -19.60 -14.60 19.08
C THR A 153 -20.23 -15.03 17.77
N HIS A 154 -20.82 -16.23 17.76
CA HIS A 154 -21.58 -16.68 16.61
C HIS A 154 -22.81 -15.77 16.43
N SER A 155 -22.90 -15.10 15.29
CA SER A 155 -24.05 -14.26 14.91
C SER A 155 -24.88 -15.00 13.86
N SER A 156 -26.20 -15.02 14.02
CA SER A 156 -27.10 -15.59 13.01
C SER A 156 -27.12 -14.73 11.73
N LEU A 157 -27.51 -15.31 10.60
CA LEU A 157 -27.63 -14.59 9.34
C LEU A 157 -28.52 -13.33 9.46
N PRO A 158 -29.72 -13.38 10.07
CA PRO A 158 -30.55 -12.17 10.24
C PRO A 158 -29.87 -11.06 11.06
N THR A 159 -29.06 -11.42 12.05
CA THR A 159 -28.29 -10.43 12.84
C THR A 159 -27.23 -9.74 11.99
N VAL A 160 -26.52 -10.50 11.16
CA VAL A 160 -25.49 -9.94 10.26
C VAL A 160 -26.12 -9.07 9.17
N GLU A 161 -27.27 -9.49 8.63
CA GLU A 161 -28.04 -8.70 7.65
C GLU A 161 -28.49 -7.36 8.24
N LEU A 162 -29.11 -7.38 9.43
CA LEU A 162 -29.51 -6.16 10.13
C LEU A 162 -28.31 -5.25 10.43
N ALA A 163 -27.21 -5.82 10.92
CA ALA A 163 -25.98 -5.07 11.18
C ALA A 163 -25.44 -4.41 9.89
N THR A 164 -25.56 -5.10 8.75
CA THR A 164 -25.15 -4.60 7.44
C THR A 164 -26.03 -3.45 6.97
N PHE A 165 -27.36 -3.58 7.04
CA PHE A 165 -28.27 -2.50 6.67
C PHE A 165 -28.05 -1.24 7.52
N LEU A 166 -27.89 -1.41 8.84
CA LEU A 166 -27.56 -0.31 9.74
C LEU A 166 -26.20 0.32 9.44
N ALA A 167 -25.19 -0.50 9.12
CA ALA A 167 -23.87 -0.01 8.75
C ALA A 167 -23.92 0.83 7.46
N VAL A 168 -24.69 0.41 6.45
CA VAL A 168 -24.91 1.16 5.20
C VAL A 168 -25.54 2.52 5.48
N GLY A 169 -26.63 2.54 6.25
CA GLY A 169 -27.31 3.78 6.62
C GLY A 169 -26.37 4.75 7.35
N ILE A 170 -25.61 4.25 8.32
CA ILE A 170 -24.73 5.08 9.14
C ILE A 170 -23.48 5.53 8.38
N PHE A 171 -22.94 4.70 7.50
CA PHE A 171 -21.78 5.05 6.69
C PHE A 171 -22.11 6.19 5.72
N ASN A 172 -23.27 6.12 5.06
CA ASN A 172 -23.69 7.08 4.05
C ASN A 172 -24.30 8.34 4.65
N ASN A 173 -25.23 8.19 5.61
CA ASN A 173 -26.02 9.30 6.13
C ASN A 173 -25.58 9.77 7.52
N GLY A 174 -24.69 9.04 8.20
CA GLY A 174 -24.33 9.29 9.59
C GLY A 174 -25.32 8.68 10.58
N ALA A 175 -25.11 8.96 11.86
CA ALA A 175 -25.93 8.47 12.97
C ALA A 175 -27.42 8.86 12.84
N LYS A 176 -27.75 9.92 12.08
CA LYS A 176 -29.15 10.29 11.78
C LYS A 176 -29.96 9.17 11.13
N ALA A 177 -29.33 8.26 10.39
CA ALA A 177 -30.02 7.13 9.75
C ALA A 177 -30.79 6.25 10.77
N ILE A 178 -30.35 6.25 12.03
CA ILE A 178 -31.03 5.54 13.11
C ILE A 178 -32.40 6.18 13.41
N LEU A 179 -32.57 7.50 13.23
CA LEU A 179 -33.86 8.16 13.39
C LEU A 179 -34.88 7.63 12.37
N ASP A 180 -34.46 7.53 11.11
CA ASP A 180 -35.31 7.04 10.03
C ASP A 180 -35.73 5.58 10.30
N VAL A 181 -34.82 4.75 10.79
CA VAL A 181 -35.13 3.36 11.18
C VAL A 181 -36.14 3.32 12.33
N LEU A 182 -35.94 4.12 13.37
CA LEU A 182 -36.86 4.16 14.52
C LEU A 182 -38.26 4.62 14.11
N GLU A 183 -38.36 5.66 13.28
CA GLU A 183 -39.64 6.18 12.80
C GLU A 183 -40.39 5.14 11.96
N ASN A 184 -39.70 4.40 11.10
CA ASN A 184 -40.29 3.29 10.33
C ASN A 184 -40.73 2.10 11.20
N LEU A 185 -40.12 1.91 12.37
CA LEU A 185 -40.56 0.93 13.37
C LEU A 185 -41.72 1.44 14.24
N GLY A 186 -42.26 2.64 13.97
CA GLY A 186 -43.31 3.26 14.77
C GLY A 186 -42.82 3.88 16.09
N ILE A 187 -41.50 3.99 16.28
CA ILE A 187 -40.89 4.54 17.49
C ILE A 187 -40.55 6.01 17.25
N LYS A 188 -41.31 6.93 17.87
CA LYS A 188 -41.07 8.36 17.76
C LYS A 188 -39.81 8.76 18.54
N PRO A 189 -38.72 9.24 17.89
CA PRO A 189 -37.49 9.55 18.60
C PRO A 189 -37.63 10.80 19.49
N GLY A 190 -37.30 10.66 20.77
CA GLY A 190 -37.31 11.76 21.74
C GLY A 190 -36.20 12.80 21.48
N CYS A 191 -36.32 13.97 22.14
CA CYS A 191 -35.36 15.06 22.00
C CYS A 191 -33.94 14.67 22.42
N GLN A 192 -33.80 13.80 23.43
CA GLN A 192 -32.52 13.30 23.90
C GLN A 192 -31.85 12.38 22.89
N THR A 193 -32.60 11.48 22.26
CA THR A 193 -32.10 10.61 21.18
C THR A 193 -31.54 11.45 20.03
N LYS A 194 -32.30 12.45 19.59
CA LYS A 194 -31.86 13.37 18.52
C LYS A 194 -30.58 14.13 18.90
N LYS A 195 -30.46 14.63 20.14
CA LYS A 195 -29.24 15.29 20.65
C LYS A 195 -28.06 14.33 20.70
N CYS A 196 -28.26 13.10 21.17
CA CYS A 196 -27.21 12.09 21.27
C CYS A 196 -26.65 11.71 19.89
N LEU A 197 -27.52 11.42 18.92
CA LEU A 197 -27.09 11.06 17.56
C LEU A 197 -26.33 12.21 16.87
N LYS A 198 -26.78 13.45 17.06
CA LYS A 198 -26.03 14.64 16.59
C LYS A 198 -24.64 14.74 17.20
N LYS A 199 -24.49 14.46 18.50
CA LYS A 199 -23.19 14.45 19.18
C LYS A 199 -22.27 13.35 18.65
N ILE A 200 -22.80 12.15 18.42
CA ILE A 200 -22.05 11.03 17.83
C ILE A 200 -21.50 11.41 16.46
N ASP A 201 -22.32 11.99 15.59
CA ASP A 201 -21.86 12.44 14.27
C ASP A 201 -20.84 13.57 14.36
N TYR A 202 -21.04 14.53 15.26
CA TYR A 202 -20.07 15.59 15.50
C TYR A 202 -18.69 15.04 15.90
N ASP A 203 -18.65 14.12 16.86
CA ASP A 203 -17.40 13.50 17.33
C ASP A 203 -16.75 12.64 16.23
N ARG A 204 -17.56 11.90 15.47
CA ARG A 204 -17.10 11.11 14.31
C ARG A 204 -16.42 11.99 13.27
N LEU A 205 -17.06 13.09 12.87
CA LEU A 205 -16.53 14.04 11.89
C LEU A 205 -15.26 14.72 12.42
N ARG A 206 -15.30 15.23 13.67
CA ARG A 206 -14.12 15.82 14.33
C ARG A 206 -12.94 14.86 14.37
N HIS A 207 -13.18 13.60 14.72
CA HIS A 207 -12.15 12.57 14.73
C HIS A 207 -11.61 12.28 13.33
N SER A 208 -12.48 12.17 12.33
CA SER A 208 -12.10 11.98 10.92
C SER A 208 -11.19 13.10 10.42
N THR A 209 -11.62 14.36 10.55
CA THR A 209 -10.85 15.55 10.15
C THR A 209 -9.49 15.60 10.84
N ARG A 210 -9.44 15.33 12.14
CA ARG A 210 -8.16 15.29 12.88
C ARG A 210 -7.24 14.19 12.36
N LYS A 211 -7.77 13.00 12.06
CA LYS A 211 -6.97 11.85 11.59
C LYS A 211 -6.55 11.97 10.13
N SER A 212 -7.32 12.66 9.30
CA SER A 212 -7.02 12.91 7.88
C SER A 212 -6.03 14.07 7.69
N SER A 213 -5.83 14.92 8.70
CA SER A 213 -4.84 16.01 8.68
C SER A 213 -3.42 15.51 8.37
N ASP A 214 -2.65 16.33 7.63
CA ASP A 214 -1.28 16.00 7.25
C ASP A 214 -0.35 15.91 8.44
N LYS A 215 -0.56 16.76 9.46
CA LYS A 215 0.15 16.67 10.74
C LYS A 215 0.03 15.27 11.35
N GLN A 216 -1.18 14.72 11.39
CA GLN A 216 -1.40 13.40 11.97
C GLN A 216 -0.92 12.28 11.04
N LYS A 217 -1.10 12.40 9.72
CA LYS A 217 -0.55 11.45 8.73
C LYS A 217 0.98 11.37 8.85
N ASN A 218 1.66 12.50 8.93
CA ASN A 218 3.12 12.59 9.05
C ASN A 218 3.60 12.06 10.41
N LYS A 219 2.90 12.37 11.51
CA LYS A 219 3.19 11.78 12.83
C LYS A 219 3.11 10.25 12.78
N ARG A 220 2.06 9.68 12.18
CA ARG A 220 1.92 8.22 12.02
C ARG A 220 3.06 7.62 11.19
N LYS A 221 3.43 8.24 10.07
CA LYS A 221 4.56 7.80 9.24
C LYS A 221 5.87 7.76 10.04
N LYS A 222 6.18 8.83 10.79
CA LYS A 222 7.38 8.90 11.64
C LYS A 222 7.40 7.80 12.71
N ILE A 223 6.29 7.59 13.41
CA ILE A 223 6.19 6.53 14.43
C ILE A 223 6.40 5.14 13.80
N ARG A 224 5.75 4.88 12.65
CA ARG A 224 5.90 3.61 11.94
C ARG A 224 7.35 3.37 11.50
N GLN A 225 8.02 4.38 10.96
CA GLN A 225 9.43 4.29 10.55
C GLN A 225 10.35 4.01 11.74
N ARG A 226 10.16 4.70 12.88
CA ARG A 226 10.93 4.44 14.11
C ARG A 226 10.75 3.01 14.61
N LYS A 227 9.50 2.55 14.72
CA LYS A 227 9.20 1.18 15.17
C LYS A 227 9.80 0.15 14.22
N LYS A 228 9.76 0.42 12.91
CA LYS A 228 10.33 -0.47 11.91
C LYS A 228 11.86 -0.56 12.04
N GLY A 229 12.57 0.57 12.09
CA GLY A 229 14.02 0.56 12.26
C GLY A 229 14.46 -0.14 13.54
N TYR A 230 13.68 -0.02 14.63
CA TYR A 230 13.92 -0.77 15.85
C TYR A 230 13.76 -2.29 15.66
N ILE A 231 12.70 -2.74 14.99
CA ILE A 231 12.45 -4.17 14.70
C ILE A 231 13.53 -4.72 13.76
N ASP A 232 13.89 -3.98 12.71
CA ASP A 232 14.91 -4.38 11.75
C ASP A 232 16.27 -4.56 12.46
N ASN A 233 16.66 -3.61 13.32
CA ASN A 233 17.87 -3.71 14.14
C ASN A 233 17.84 -4.91 15.11
N LEU A 234 16.69 -5.23 15.69
CA LEU A 234 16.55 -6.41 16.55
C LEU A 234 16.72 -7.70 15.74
N SER A 235 16.06 -7.79 14.58
CA SER A 235 16.15 -8.96 13.70
C SER A 235 17.57 -9.18 13.19
N GLU A 236 18.33 -8.12 12.91
CA GLU A 236 19.74 -8.22 12.52
C GLU A 236 20.61 -8.77 13.68
N LYS A 237 20.33 -8.36 14.93
CA LYS A 237 21.04 -8.87 16.11
C LYS A 237 20.69 -10.32 16.44
N GLU A 238 19.43 -10.71 16.27
CA GLU A 238 18.94 -12.05 16.62
C GLU A 238 19.34 -13.13 15.60
N GLY A 239 19.71 -12.76 14.38
CA GLY A 239 20.14 -13.72 13.35
C GLY A 239 19.01 -14.66 12.88
N THR A 240 19.37 -15.85 12.40
CA THR A 240 18.40 -16.83 11.88
C THR A 240 17.62 -17.46 13.02
N LYS A 241 16.31 -17.15 13.12
CA LYS A 241 15.44 -17.76 14.12
C LYS A 241 14.96 -19.15 13.70
N TYR A 242 14.74 -19.98 14.72
CA TYR A 242 14.05 -21.26 14.60
C TYR A 242 12.57 -21.01 14.21
N GLU A 243 12.09 -21.64 13.13
CA GLU A 243 10.68 -21.60 12.72
C GLU A 243 10.01 -22.93 13.06
N ALA A 244 8.73 -22.90 13.47
CA ALA A 244 7.97 -24.12 13.75
C ALA A 244 7.90 -24.99 12.48
N GLY A 245 8.38 -26.24 12.57
CA GLY A 245 8.45 -27.18 11.45
C GLY A 245 9.78 -27.15 10.66
N ALA A 246 10.81 -26.46 11.16
CA ALA A 246 12.15 -26.51 10.59
C ALA A 246 13.03 -27.56 11.31
N PHE A 247 12.82 -28.84 10.98
CA PHE A 247 13.82 -29.92 11.05
C PHE A 247 13.53 -30.90 9.92
#